data_AF-A0A3C0A3W1-F1
#
_entry.id   AF-A0A3C0A3W1-F1
#
_cell.length_a   1.000
_cell.length_b   1.000
_cell.length_c   1.000
_cell.angle_alpha   90.00
_cell.angle_beta   90.00
_cell.angle_gamma   90.00
#
_symmetry.space_group_name_H-M   'P 1'
#
loop_
_entity.id
_entity.type
_entity.pdbx_description
1 polymer ?
#
loop_
_entity_poly.entity_id
_entity_poly.type
_entity_poly.pdbx_seq_one_letter_code
_entity_poly.pdbx_strand_id
1 'polypeptide(L)'
;MASYHNKLKKDLDLCAAEGLISPEQAEGVYQRSIAATGQSGWKAAHLIALFSGVLIAAGVILVIAHNWDKLGAIAKIAGFLLAFAAAAEISLCIKGQVLILDRHYNKKSRIKT
;
A
#
# COMPACT_ATOMS: atom_id res chain seq x y z
N MET A 1 17.62 11.30 13.81
CA MET A 1 17.47 12.48 12.92
C MET A 1 16.02 12.94 12.99
N ALA A 2 15.74 14.22 13.28
CA ALA A 2 14.36 14.71 13.30
C ALA A 2 13.76 14.66 11.89
N SER A 3 12.56 14.07 11.76
CA SER A 3 11.81 13.97 10.51
C SER A 3 11.65 15.35 9.87
N TYR A 4 11.80 15.44 8.54
CA TYR A 4 11.65 16.68 7.77
C TYR A 4 10.36 17.44 8.12
N HIS A 5 9.26 16.72 8.35
CA HIS A 5 7.98 17.31 8.75
C HIS A 5 8.02 18.03 10.10
N ASN A 6 8.80 17.51 11.06
CA ASN A 6 8.94 18.15 12.37
C ASN A 6 9.74 19.46 12.28
N LYS A 7 10.70 19.53 11.35
CA LYS A 7 11.44 20.77 11.08
C LYS A 7 10.53 21.78 10.38
N LEU A 8 9.82 21.34 9.34
CA LEU A 8 8.89 22.18 8.58
C LEU A 8 7.79 22.78 9.47
N LYS A 9 7.21 22.00 10.39
CA LYS A 9 6.20 22.53 11.32
C LYS A 9 6.76 23.61 12.22
N LYS A 10 7.96 23.38 12.76
CA LYS A 10 8.64 24.33 13.65
C LYS A 10 8.98 25.64 12.94
N ASP A 11 9.44 25.56 11.70
CA ASP A 11 9.77 26.76 10.91
C ASP A 11 8.51 27.55 10.53
N LEU A 12 7.40 26.86 10.20
CA LEU A 12 6.11 27.51 9.94
C LEU A 12 5.54 28.19 11.20
N ASP A 13 5.69 27.56 12.37
CA ASP A 13 5.25 28.14 13.64
C ASP A 13 6.08 29.37 14.02
N LEU A 14 7.39 29.37 13.74
CA LEU A 14 8.24 30.55 13.90
C LEU A 14 7.84 31.68 12.96
N CYS A 15 7.62 31.40 11.67
CA CYS A 15 7.16 32.41 10.71
C CYS A 15 5.79 33.01 11.09
N ALA A 16 4.89 32.21 11.67
CA ALA A 16 3.61 32.71 12.18
C ALA A 16 3.79 33.59 13.43
N ALA A 17 4.70 33.22 14.33
CA ALA A 17 5.03 34.02 15.51
C ALA A 17 5.72 35.35 15.16
N GLU A 18 6.51 35.38 14.10
CA GLU A 18 7.15 36.60 13.56
C GLU A 18 6.18 37.47 12.73
N GLY A 19 4.95 37.02 12.50
CA GLY A 19 3.93 37.76 11.74
C GLY A 19 4.17 37.78 10.23
N LEU A 20 5.06 36.93 9.70
CA LEU A 20 5.31 36.81 8.26
C LEU A 20 4.14 36.14 7.53
N ILE A 21 3.43 35.25 8.22
CA ILE A 21 2.23 34.54 7.74
C ILE A 21 1.19 34.45 8.87
N SER A 22 -0.08 34.27 8.51
CA SER A 22 -1.11 34.00 9.53
C SER A 22 -0.99 32.56 10.07
N PRO A 23 -1.46 32.29 11.29
CA PRO A 23 -1.51 30.93 11.83
C PRO A 23 -2.32 29.97 10.95
N GLU A 24 -3.41 30.43 10.34
CA GLU A 24 -4.21 29.61 9.42
C GLU A 24 -3.44 29.28 8.13
N GLN A 25 -2.62 30.21 7.63
CA GLN A 25 -1.77 29.98 6.47
C GLN A 25 -0.67 28.97 6.78
N ALA A 26 -0.04 29.07 7.95
CA ALA A 26 0.97 28.12 8.41
C ALA A 26 0.41 26.69 8.47
N GLU A 27 -0.77 26.53 9.08
CA GLU A 27 -1.44 25.22 9.16
C GLU A 27 -1.85 24.70 7.78
N GLY A 28 -2.39 25.57 6.90
CA GLY A 28 -2.78 25.20 5.54
C GLY A 28 -1.60 24.70 4.70
N VAL A 29 -0.44 25.37 4.78
CA VAL A 29 0.79 24.96 4.10
C VAL A 29 1.30 23.64 4.65
N TYR A 30 1.30 23.48 5.97
CA TYR A 30 1.70 22.23 6.62
C TYR A 30 0.84 21.06 6.13
N GLN A 31 -0.50 21.17 6.23
CA GLN A 31 -1.43 20.11 5.81
C GLN A 31 -1.25 19.73 4.33
N ARG A 32 -1.06 20.72 3.45
CA ARG A 32 -0.80 20.46 2.02
C ARG A 32 0.51 19.71 1.80
N SER A 33 1.56 20.05 2.53
CA SER A 33 2.87 19.39 2.41
C SER A 33 2.83 17.91 2.83
N ILE A 34 2.05 17.57 3.86
CA ILE A 34 1.90 16.18 4.32
C ILE A 34 1.02 15.38 3.37
N ALA A 35 -0.08 15.97 2.91
CA ALA A 35 -0.98 15.35 1.94
C ALA A 35 -0.26 15.00 0.62
N ALA A 36 0.62 15.88 0.11
CA ALA A 36 1.39 15.64 -1.10
C ALA A 36 2.40 14.50 -0.96
N THR A 37 2.98 14.34 0.24
CA THR A 37 4.03 13.34 0.50
C THR A 37 3.44 11.92 0.66
N GLY A 38 2.28 11.80 1.33
CA GLY A 38 1.63 10.51 1.56
C GLY A 38 1.20 9.76 0.30
N GLN A 39 0.89 10.47 -0.79
CA GLN A 39 0.47 9.85 -2.05
C GLN A 39 1.63 9.32 -2.90
N SER A 40 2.83 9.90 -2.79
CA SER A 40 3.98 9.54 -3.62
C SER A 40 4.64 8.23 -3.14
N GLY A 41 4.89 8.11 -1.83
CA GLY A 41 5.49 6.90 -1.25
C GLY A 41 4.60 5.65 -1.39
N TRP A 42 3.27 5.82 -1.32
CA TRP A 42 2.32 4.73 -1.49
C TRP A 42 2.34 4.13 -2.90
N LYS A 43 2.48 4.98 -3.93
CA LYS A 43 2.58 4.55 -5.34
C LYS A 43 3.88 3.79 -5.61
N ALA A 44 5.01 4.31 -5.12
CA ALA A 44 6.30 3.65 -5.29
C ALA A 44 6.34 2.27 -4.60
N ALA A 45 5.83 2.17 -3.38
CA ALA A 45 5.75 0.91 -2.65
C ALA A 45 4.89 -0.14 -3.38
N HIS A 46 3.76 0.27 -3.97
CA HIS A 46 2.91 -0.62 -4.77
C HIS A 46 3.62 -1.14 -6.01
N LEU A 47 4.37 -0.29 -6.71
CA LEU A 47 5.14 -0.72 -7.87
C LEU A 47 6.23 -1.73 -7.48
N ILE A 48 6.96 -1.47 -6.40
CA ILE A 48 7.98 -2.40 -5.89
C ILE A 48 7.33 -3.73 -5.53
N ALA A 49 6.19 -3.72 -4.83
CA ALA A 49 5.46 -4.95 -4.48
C ALA A 49 5.02 -5.71 -5.74
N LEU A 50 4.50 -5.01 -6.75
CA LEU A 50 4.08 -5.61 -8.02
C LEU A 50 5.26 -6.27 -8.75
N PHE A 51 6.35 -5.55 -8.96
CA PHE A 51 7.53 -6.09 -9.65
C PHE A 51 8.18 -7.23 -8.87
N SER A 52 8.26 -7.12 -7.54
CA SER A 52 8.79 -8.19 -6.70
C SER A 52 7.94 -9.45 -6.81
N GLY A 53 6.61 -9.31 -6.77
CA GLY A 53 5.68 -10.43 -6.96
C GLY A 53 5.84 -11.10 -8.32
N VAL A 54 5.94 -10.31 -9.40
CA VAL A 54 6.16 -10.83 -10.75
C VAL A 54 7.49 -11.58 -10.87
N LEU A 55 8.58 -11.02 -10.34
CA LEU A 55 9.90 -11.64 -10.40
C LEU A 55 9.97 -12.95 -9.61
N ILE A 56 9.36 -12.99 -8.41
CA ILE A 56 9.28 -14.22 -7.62
C ILE A 56 8.49 -15.30 -8.37
N ALA A 57 7.32 -14.94 -8.92
CA ALA A 57 6.51 -15.87 -9.70
C ALA A 57 7.28 -16.40 -10.92
N ALA A 58 7.96 -15.52 -11.66
CA ALA A 58 8.78 -15.92 -12.80
C ALA A 58 9.92 -16.86 -12.40
N GLY A 59 10.60 -16.60 -11.28
CA GLY A 59 11.67 -17.47 -10.76
C GLY A 59 11.16 -18.86 -10.39
N VAL A 60 10.02 -18.94 -9.70
CA VAL A 60 9.37 -20.23 -9.36
C VAL A 60 8.98 -20.99 -10.62
N ILE A 61 8.35 -20.33 -11.59
CA ILE A 61 7.96 -20.94 -12.87
C ILE A 61 9.20 -21.46 -13.60
N LEU A 62 10.29 -20.71 -13.62
CA LEU A 62 11.53 -21.12 -14.29
C LEU A 62 12.14 -22.37 -13.65
N VAL A 63 12.19 -22.42 -12.31
CA VAL A 63 12.68 -23.61 -11.59
C VAL A 63 11.80 -24.83 -11.89
N ILE A 64 10.48 -24.66 -11.89
CA ILE A 64 9.53 -25.74 -12.21
C ILE A 64 9.71 -26.20 -13.66
N ALA A 65 9.78 -25.26 -14.60
CA ALA A 65 9.96 -25.54 -16.03
C ALA A 65 11.26 -26.30 -16.30
N HIS A 66 12.36 -25.85 -15.68
CA HIS A 66 13.66 -26.52 -15.82
C HIS A 66 13.65 -27.96 -15.25
N ASN A 67 12.81 -28.22 -14.24
CA ASN A 67 12.70 -29.53 -13.61
C ASN A 67 11.46 -30.32 -14.08
N TRP A 68 10.75 -29.85 -15.10
CA TRP A 68 9.42 -30.36 -15.45
C TRP A 68 9.39 -31.87 -15.72
N ASP A 69 10.40 -32.40 -16.39
CA ASP A 69 10.50 -33.82 -16.72
C ASP A 69 10.87 -34.68 -15.52
N LYS A 70 11.55 -34.09 -14.52
CA LYS A 70 11.94 -34.76 -13.27
C LYS A 70 10.80 -34.79 -12.25
N LEU A 71 9.78 -33.94 -12.42
CA LEU A 71 8.64 -33.89 -11.53
C LEU A 71 7.65 -35.03 -11.85
N GLY A 72 7.42 -35.90 -10.88
CA GLY A 72 6.38 -36.92 -10.95
C GLY A 72 4.97 -36.31 -11.06
N ALA A 73 4.01 -37.11 -11.55
CA ALA A 73 2.63 -36.65 -11.78
C ALA A 73 1.97 -36.07 -10.50
N ILE A 74 2.23 -36.69 -9.34
CA ILE A 74 1.70 -36.21 -8.05
C ILE A 74 2.23 -34.81 -7.71
N ALA A 75 3.51 -34.54 -7.93
CA ALA A 75 4.10 -33.24 -7.65
C ALA A 75 3.51 -32.14 -8.55
N LYS A 76 3.23 -32.46 -9.82
CA LYS A 76 2.56 -31.55 -10.76
C LYS A 76 1.15 -31.22 -10.28
N ILE A 77 0.37 -32.23 -9.90
CA ILE A 77 -0.99 -32.06 -9.38
C ILE A 77 -0.98 -31.24 -8.09
N ALA A 78 -0.11 -31.57 -7.13
CA ALA A 78 0.03 -30.83 -5.89
C ALA A 78 0.41 -29.36 -6.14
N GLY A 79 1.31 -29.09 -7.09
CA GLY A 79 1.67 -27.73 -7.51
C GLY A 79 0.47 -26.94 -8.03
N PHE A 80 -0.34 -27.52 -8.91
CA PHE A 80 -1.55 -26.86 -9.39
C PHE A 80 -2.57 -26.62 -8.28
N LEU A 81 -2.80 -27.60 -7.40
CA LEU A 81 -3.71 -27.45 -6.27
C LEU A 81 -3.27 -26.33 -5.31
N LEU A 82 -1.97 -26.23 -5.03
CA LEU A 82 -1.42 -25.14 -4.22
C LEU A 82 -1.60 -23.78 -4.91
N ALA A 83 -1.37 -23.70 -6.22
CA ALA A 83 -1.60 -22.47 -6.97
C ALA A 83 -3.07 -22.02 -6.91
N PHE A 84 -4.02 -22.94 -7.06
CA PHE A 84 -5.45 -22.64 -6.94
C PHE A 84 -5.86 -22.26 -5.52
N ALA A 85 -5.35 -22.96 -4.50
CA ALA A 85 -5.61 -22.64 -3.10
C ALA A 85 -5.11 -21.23 -2.77
N ALA A 86 -3.90 -20.88 -3.20
CA ALA A 86 -3.36 -19.54 -3.01
C ALA A 86 -4.23 -18.46 -3.68
N ALA A 87 -4.67 -18.68 -4.92
CA ALA A 87 -5.56 -17.76 -5.62
C ALA A 87 -6.92 -17.59 -4.92
N ALA A 88 -7.48 -18.67 -4.38
CA ALA A 88 -8.74 -18.64 -3.63
C ALA A 88 -8.60 -17.84 -2.32
N GLU A 89 -7.56 -18.09 -1.53
CA GLU A 89 -7.28 -17.36 -0.28
C GLU A 89 -7.11 -15.86 -0.54
N ILE A 90 -6.36 -15.48 -1.59
CA ILE A 90 -6.17 -14.08 -1.98
C ILE A 90 -7.51 -13.44 -2.37
N SER A 91 -8.36 -14.16 -3.12
CA SER A 91 -9.67 -13.67 -3.54
C SER A 91 -10.60 -13.42 -2.34
N LEU A 92 -10.58 -14.31 -1.34
CA LEU A 92 -11.34 -14.16 -0.11
C LEU A 92 -10.82 -12.99 0.73
N CYS A 93 -9.50 -12.84 0.84
CA CYS A 93 -8.86 -11.73 1.55
C CYS A 93 -9.26 -10.36 0.95
N ILE A 94 -9.17 -10.21 -0.38
CA ILE A 94 -9.54 -8.98 -1.08
C ILE A 94 -11.02 -8.66 -0.87
N LYS A 95 -11.90 -9.66 -1.02
CA LYS A 95 -13.35 -9.47 -0.83
C LYS A 95 -13.69 -9.07 0.61
N GLY A 96 -13.00 -9.65 1.60
CA GLY A 96 -13.12 -9.26 3.01
C GLY A 96 -12.71 -7.80 3.24
N GLN A 97 -11.61 -7.36 2.64
CA GLN A 97 -11.13 -5.98 2.76
C GLN A 97 -12.11 -4.97 2.14
N VAL A 98 -12.70 -5.30 0.98
CA VAL A 98 -13.71 -4.46 0.32
C VAL A 98 -14.96 -4.30 1.19
N LEU A 99 -15.44 -5.39 1.81
CA LEU A 99 -16.62 -5.33 2.70
C LEU A 99 -16.38 -4.49 3.96
N ILE A 100 -15.15 -4.51 4.50
CA ILE A 100 -14.79 -3.67 5.66
C ILE A 100 -14.80 -2.19 5.26
N LEU A 101 -14.19 -1.85 4.13
CA LEU A 101 -14.16 -0.47 3.63
C LEU A 101 -15.56 0.07 3.33
N ASP A 102 -16.42 -0.73 2.70
CA ASP A 102 -17.81 -0.35 2.43
C ASP A 102 -18.60 -0.07 3.73
N ARG A 103 -18.43 -0.93 4.75
CA ARG A 103 -19.04 -0.72 6.06
C ARG A 103 -18.59 0.58 6.73
N HIS A 104 -17.30 0.92 6.63
CA HIS A 104 -16.77 2.18 7.18
C HIS A 104 -17.26 3.42 6.41
N TYR A 105 -17.36 3.32 5.08
CA TYR A 105 -17.90 4.40 4.25
C TYR A 105 -19.37 4.67 4.56
N ASN A 106 -20.20 3.62 4.62
CA ASN A 106 -21.64 3.72 4.91
C ASN A 106 -21.93 4.21 6.35
N LYS A 107 -21.09 3.85 7.33
CA LYS A 107 -21.22 4.40 8.69
C LYS A 107 -20.96 5.91 8.73
N LYS A 108 -19.97 6.40 7.98
CA LYS A 108 -19.59 7.82 7.98
C LYS A 108 -20.61 8.71 7.26
N SER A 109 -21.33 8.17 6.27
CA SER A 109 -22.42 8.89 5.60
C SER A 109 -23.66 9.04 6.49
N ARG A 110 -23.96 8.05 7.34
CA ARG A 110 -25.11 8.11 8.27
C ARG A 110 -24.95 9.07 9.46
N ILE A 111 -23.74 9.50 9.80
CA ILE A 111 -23.49 10.43 10.92
C ILE A 111 -23.62 11.90 10.46
N LYS A 112 -23.71 12.14 9.15
CA LYS A 112 -23.82 13.49 8.56
C LYS A 112 -25.26 13.91 8.24
N THR A 113 -26.25 13.06 8.50
CA THR A 113 -27.68 13.34 8.35
C THR A 113 -28.32 13.40 9.72
#